data_AF-A0A436ESM4-F1
#
_entry.id   AF-A0A436ESM4-F1
#
_cell.length_a   1.000
_cell.length_b   1.000
_cell.length_c   1.000
_cell.angle_alpha   90.00
_cell.angle_beta   90.00
_cell.angle_gamma   90.00
#
_symmetry.space_group_name_H-M   'P 1'
#
loop_
_entity.id
_entity.type
_entity.pdbx_description
1 polymer ?
#
loop_
_entity_poly.entity_id
_entity_poly.type
_entity_poly.pdbx_seq_one_letter_code
_entity_poly.pdbx_strand_id
1 'polypeptide(L)' 'LLNTARVMAENPVMLRLKELEALETIAGKVERLTVHNGTGGLLNDLVKLRDS' A
#
# COMPACT_ATOMS: atom_id res chain seq x y z
N LEU A 1 -22.02 -9.98 10.24
CA LEU A 1 -20.67 -9.40 10.09
C LEU A 1 -20.09 -8.80 11.39
N LEU A 2 -20.90 -8.56 12.45
CA LEU A 2 -20.45 -7.96 13.71
C LEU A 2 -19.22 -8.66 14.33
N ASN A 3 -19.18 -9.99 14.28
CA ASN A 3 -18.08 -10.77 14.86
C ASN A 3 -16.76 -10.61 14.09
N THR A 4 -16.80 -10.45 12.77
CA THR A 4 -15.61 -10.26 11.93
C THR A 4 -14.98 -8.90 12.19
N ALA A 5 -15.81 -7.84 12.27
CA ALA A 5 -15.34 -6.50 12.62
C ALA A 5 -14.73 -6.47 14.03
N ARG A 6 -15.33 -7.19 14.99
CA ARG A 6 -14.79 -7.31 16.35
C ARG A 6 -13.44 -8.02 16.38
N VAL A 7 -13.32 -9.17 15.71
CA VAL A 7 -12.06 -9.92 15.61
C VAL A 7 -10.96 -9.11 14.91
N MET A 8 -11.32 -8.31 13.90
CA MET A 8 -10.37 -7.41 13.25
C MET A 8 -9.90 -6.27 14.18
N ALA A 9 -10.80 -5.69 14.96
CA ALA A 9 -10.46 -4.60 15.88
C ALA A 9 -9.61 -5.08 17.08
N GLU A 10 -9.85 -6.30 17.56
CA GLU A 10 -9.15 -6.87 18.73
C GLU A 10 -7.79 -7.48 18.38
N ASN A 11 -7.51 -7.74 17.09
CA ASN A 11 -6.23 -8.28 16.64
C ASN A 11 -5.53 -7.30 15.67
N PRO A 12 -4.44 -6.62 16.07
CA PRO A 12 -3.76 -5.65 15.23
C PRO A 12 -3.18 -6.25 13.94
N VAL A 13 -2.90 -7.55 13.91
CA VAL A 13 -2.42 -8.24 12.69
C VAL A 13 -3.53 -8.33 11.64
N MET A 14 -4.79 -8.51 12.04
CA MET A 14 -5.90 -8.63 11.10
C MET A 14 -6.12 -7.35 10.28
N LEU A 15 -5.97 -6.17 10.89
CA LEU A 15 -6.03 -4.90 10.17
C LEU A 15 -4.88 -4.76 9.18
N ARG A 16 -3.66 -5.14 9.57
CA ARG A 16 -2.50 -5.14 8.67
C ARG A 16 -2.66 -6.09 7.48
N LEU A 17 -3.27 -7.26 7.69
CA LEU A 17 -3.58 -8.19 6.60
C LEU A 17 -4.60 -7.59 5.62
N LYS A 18 -5.60 -6.83 6.10
CA LYS A 18 -6.53 -6.11 5.22
C LYS A 18 -5.88 -4.95 4.46
N GLU A 19 -4.97 -4.22 5.08
CA GLU A 19 -4.13 -3.25 4.38
C GLU A 19 -3.32 -3.95 3.26
N LEU A 20 -2.72 -5.10 3.54
CA LEU A 20 -1.95 -5.87 2.56
C LEU A 20 -2.80 -6.38 1.40
N GLU A 21 -4.01 -6.90 1.64
CA GLU A 21 -4.95 -7.31 0.58
C GLU A 21 -5.30 -6.12 -0.35
N ALA A 22 -5.52 -4.93 0.24
CA ALA A 22 -5.80 -3.72 -0.53
C ALA A 22 -4.56 -3.29 -1.34
N LEU A 23 -3.37 -3.34 -0.75
CA LEU A 23 -2.11 -3.03 -1.43
C LEU A 23 -1.82 -4.01 -2.57
N GLU A 24 -2.07 -5.31 -2.37
CA GLU A 24 -1.94 -6.34 -3.42
C GLU A 24 -2.86 -6.03 -4.60
N THR A 25 -4.12 -5.66 -4.32
CA THR A 25 -5.08 -5.28 -5.36
C THR A 25 -4.62 -4.07 -6.17
N ILE A 26 -3.99 -3.08 -5.52
CA ILE A 26 -3.49 -1.88 -6.19
C ILE A 26 -2.22 -2.21 -6.98
N ALA A 27 -1.28 -2.94 -6.37
CA ALA A 27 -0.04 -3.36 -7.01
C ALA A 27 -0.32 -4.23 -8.26
N GLY A 28 -1.31 -5.11 -8.20
CA GLY A 28 -1.74 -5.95 -9.33
C GLY A 28 -2.31 -5.16 -10.51
N LYS A 29 -2.70 -3.90 -10.33
CA LYS A 29 -3.15 -3.01 -11.42
C LYS A 29 -1.99 -2.28 -12.11
N VAL A 30 -0.78 -2.33 -11.54
CA VAL A 30 0.40 -1.68 -12.12
C VAL A 30 1.00 -2.61 -13.17
N GLU A 31 0.73 -2.35 -14.46
CA GLU A 31 1.25 -3.17 -15.56
C GLU A 31 2.74 -2.90 -15.85
N ARG A 32 3.14 -1.62 -15.87
CA ARG A 32 4.52 -1.21 -16.17
C ARG A 32 4.88 0.05 -15.40
N LEU A 33 6.00 -0.03 -14.68
CA LEU A 33 6.63 1.14 -14.06
C LEU A 33 7.87 1.53 -14.86
N THR A 34 7.81 2.66 -15.56
CA THR A 34 8.96 3.22 -16.30
C THR A 34 9.67 4.23 -15.42
N VAL A 35 10.95 4.00 -15.13
CA VAL A 35 11.77 4.91 -14.32
C VAL A 35 12.60 5.80 -15.23
N HIS A 36 12.21 7.06 -15.33
CA HIS A 36 13.02 8.10 -15.95
C HIS A 36 14.05 8.61 -14.93
N ASN A 37 15.30 8.85 -15.35
CA ASN A 37 16.39 9.37 -14.50
C ASN A 37 16.91 8.42 -13.40
N GLY A 38 16.65 7.11 -13.52
CA GLY A 38 17.17 6.10 -12.60
C GLY A 38 16.52 6.12 -11.21
N THR A 39 16.96 5.21 -10.34
CA THR A 39 16.36 4.99 -9.01
C THR A 39 16.49 6.20 -8.08
N GLY A 40 17.55 7.00 -8.22
CA GLY A 40 17.70 8.24 -7.45
C GLY A 40 16.63 9.29 -7.77
N GLY A 41 16.25 9.44 -9.04
CA GLY A 41 15.16 10.32 -9.46
C GLY A 41 13.82 9.85 -8.87
N LEU A 42 13.53 8.55 -8.98
CA LEU A 42 12.33 7.94 -8.40
C LEU A 42 12.20 8.21 -6.89
N LEU A 43 13.28 8.01 -6.12
CA LEU A 43 13.24 8.22 -4.67
C LEU A 43 12.95 9.69 -4.31
N ASN A 44 13.49 10.65 -5.06
CA ASN A 44 13.18 12.07 -4.85
C ASN A 44 11.72 12.40 -5.14
N ASP A 45 11.15 11.84 -6.19
CA ASP A 45 9.74 12.07 -6.56
C ASP A 45 8.78 11.42 -5.55
N LEU A 46 9.15 10.26 -4.97
CA LEU A 46 8.40 9.63 -3.88
C LEU A 46 8.37 10.51 -2.61
N VAL A 47 9.46 11.19 -2.27
CA VAL A 47 9.50 12.12 -1.13
C VAL A 47 8.55 13.29 -1.37
N LYS A 48 8.56 13.90 -2.56
CA LYS A 48 7.65 15.01 -2.91
C LYS A 48 6.18 14.61 -2.84
N LEU A 49 5.84 13.40 -3.28
CA LEU A 49 4.47 12.88 -3.24
C LEU A 49 3.94 12.75 -1.80
N ARG A 50 4.80 12.36 -0.85
CA ARG A 50 4.41 12.22 0.57
C ARG A 50 4.07 13.57 1.22
N ASP A 51 4.71 14.64 0.77
CA ASP A 51 4.56 15.98 1.33
C ASP A 51 3.38 16.76 0.69
N SER A 52 2.61 16.11 -0.22
CA SER A 52 1.47 16.67 -0.96
C SER A 52 0.12 16.31 -0.38
#